data_AF-A0A0M4DA42-F1
#
_entry.id   AF-A0A0M4DA42-F1
#
_cell.length_a   1.000
_cell.length_b   1.000
_cell.length_c   1.000
_cell.angle_alpha   90.00
_cell.angle_beta   90.00
_cell.angle_gamma   90.00
#
_symmetry.space_group_name_H-M   'P 1'
#
loop_
_entity.id
_entity.type
_entity.pdbx_description
1 polymer ?
#
loop_
_entity_poly.entity_id
_entity_poly.type
_entity_poly.pdbx_seq_one_letter_code
_entity_poly.pdbx_strand_id
1 'polypeptide(L)'
;MATPPGGRPYEGGHQPHGEHTDNRFNFPSTPGRAGAQQPYQQSQSPYDASYDPSYDQSYGRQQPHIQPVAQRRAQEPAKASPAGSGRHNPLVRPYAMTGGRTRPRYQLAIEALVSTTADPSRLQGQLPEHQRICRLCFEIKSVAEISALLSIPLGVARILVADLAEAGLVAIHQPGGDESAGGQPDVTLLERVLSGLRKL
;
A
#
# COMPACT_ATOMS: atom_id res chain seq x y z
N MET A 1 13.30 32.77 66.32
CA MET A 1 13.31 31.33 65.96
C MET A 1 14.44 31.16 64.94
N ALA A 2 15.67 30.84 65.35
CA ALA A 2 16.20 29.50 65.65
C ALA A 2 16.46 28.65 64.38
N THR A 3 17.72 28.60 63.96
CA THR A 3 18.43 27.61 63.10
C THR A 3 18.47 26.22 63.80
N PRO A 4 18.86 25.06 63.17
CA PRO A 4 19.91 24.93 62.13
C PRO A 4 19.67 23.90 60.98
N PRO A 5 20.63 23.83 60.01
CA PRO A 5 20.69 22.86 58.92
C PRO A 5 21.52 21.60 59.25
N GLY A 6 21.25 20.48 58.58
CA GLY A 6 22.09 19.27 58.51
C GLY A 6 21.77 18.54 57.20
N GLY A 7 22.71 18.16 56.32
CA GLY A 7 23.97 17.44 56.55
C GLY A 7 23.62 15.95 56.70
N ARG A 8 23.85 15.05 55.73
CA ARG A 8 25.15 14.57 55.22
C ARG A 8 24.93 13.54 54.08
N PRO A 9 25.99 13.10 53.38
CA PRO A 9 25.96 12.64 51.99
C PRO A 9 25.79 11.12 51.86
N TYR A 10 25.37 10.67 50.68
CA TYR A 10 25.65 9.30 50.24
C TYR A 10 26.65 9.40 49.06
N GLU A 11 27.88 9.02 49.34
CA GLU A 11 28.94 8.84 48.35
C GLU A 11 29.53 7.44 48.57
N GLY A 12 29.81 6.74 47.48
CA GLY A 12 30.42 5.40 47.43
C GLY A 12 29.38 4.29 47.29
N GLY A 13 29.31 3.52 46.21
CA GLY A 13 30.23 3.32 45.10
C GLY A 13 30.18 1.83 44.77
N HIS A 14 29.87 1.47 43.52
CA HIS A 14 30.25 0.20 42.87
C HIS A 14 29.80 0.22 41.40
N GLN A 15 30.71 0.67 40.51
CA GLN A 15 30.99 0.01 39.22
C GLN A 15 32.21 -0.91 39.45
N PRO A 16 32.54 -1.92 38.62
CA PRO A 16 32.13 -2.11 37.22
C PRO A 16 31.79 -3.57 36.83
N HIS A 17 31.02 -3.77 35.75
CA HIS A 17 31.39 -4.77 34.73
C HIS A 17 30.76 -4.36 33.41
N GLY A 18 31.63 -4.05 32.45
CA GLY A 18 31.25 -3.88 31.06
C GLY A 18 31.19 -5.24 30.40
N GLU A 19 30.25 -5.40 29.48
CA GLU A 19 30.42 -6.32 28.37
C GLU A 19 29.79 -5.71 27.13
N HIS A 20 30.68 -5.22 26.28
CA HIS A 20 30.46 -5.05 24.86
C HIS A 20 30.12 -6.43 24.27
N THR A 21 28.95 -6.56 23.64
CA THR A 21 28.69 -7.61 22.65
C THR A 21 28.22 -6.91 21.38
N ASP A 22 29.16 -6.42 20.57
CA ASP A 22 29.75 -7.11 19.42
C ASP A 22 28.76 -7.44 18.30
N ASN A 23 28.91 -6.65 17.24
CA ASN A 23 28.58 -6.90 15.85
C ASN A 23 28.40 -8.38 15.51
N ARG A 24 27.16 -8.84 15.35
CA ARG A 24 26.85 -10.18 14.84
C ARG A 24 26.73 -10.27 13.32
N PHE A 25 27.14 -9.25 12.57
CA PHE A 25 27.29 -9.33 11.12
C PHE A 25 28.75 -9.64 10.76
N ASN A 26 29.21 -10.83 11.12
CA ASN A 26 30.47 -11.38 10.63
C ASN A 26 30.16 -12.33 9.47
N PHE A 27 30.51 -11.91 8.25
CA PHE A 27 30.46 -12.75 7.05
C PHE A 27 31.82 -13.45 6.88
N PRO A 28 31.92 -14.78 6.97
CA PRO A 28 33.07 -15.48 6.44
C PRO A 28 32.85 -15.78 4.95
N SER A 29 33.72 -15.24 4.10
CA SER A 29 33.78 -15.55 2.67
C SER A 29 34.61 -16.83 2.40
N THR A 30 33.94 -17.84 1.81
CA THR A 30 34.41 -18.82 0.78
C THR A 30 35.50 -19.85 1.18
N PRO A 31 35.74 -20.98 0.43
CA PRO A 31 35.24 -21.40 -0.90
C PRO A 31 34.83 -22.90 -1.06
N GLY A 32 34.25 -23.25 -2.23
CA GLY A 32 34.71 -24.38 -3.04
C GLY A 32 34.18 -25.83 -2.82
N ARG A 33 33.25 -26.22 -3.70
CA ARG A 33 33.27 -27.41 -4.58
C ARG A 33 33.22 -28.85 -4.00
N ALA A 34 32.44 -29.68 -4.72
CA ALA A 34 32.24 -31.13 -4.61
C ALA A 34 31.35 -31.54 -3.43
N GLY A 35 30.25 -32.28 -3.57
CA GLY A 35 29.87 -33.25 -4.59
C GLY A 35 29.42 -34.48 -3.83
N ALA A 36 28.12 -34.74 -3.74
CA ALA A 36 27.55 -36.05 -3.43
C ALA A 36 26.04 -35.99 -3.56
N GLN A 37 25.55 -36.66 -4.58
CA GLN A 37 24.16 -37.09 -4.71
C GLN A 37 23.90 -38.11 -3.60
N GLN A 38 22.87 -37.92 -2.78
CA GLN A 38 22.20 -39.06 -2.12
C GLN A 38 20.68 -38.84 -2.12
N PRO A 39 19.91 -39.91 -2.40
CA PRO A 39 18.51 -39.80 -2.76
C PRO A 39 17.62 -39.80 -1.53
N TYR A 40 16.51 -39.08 -1.65
CA TYR A 40 15.37 -39.05 -0.75
C TYR A 40 14.94 -40.48 -0.36
N GLN A 41 15.15 -40.87 0.90
CA GLN A 41 14.48 -42.03 1.47
C GLN A 41 13.02 -41.64 1.78
N GLN A 42 12.13 -42.21 1.00
CA GLN A 42 10.69 -42.07 1.13
C GLN A 42 10.20 -42.96 2.28
N SER A 43 9.66 -42.35 3.33
CA SER A 43 9.03 -43.04 4.45
C SER A 43 7.79 -43.81 3.97
N GLN A 44 7.80 -45.13 4.10
CA GLN A 44 6.64 -45.98 3.83
C GLN A 44 5.67 -45.93 5.01
N SER A 45 4.46 -45.41 4.78
CA SER A 45 3.32 -45.55 5.70
C SER A 45 2.59 -46.87 5.42
N PRO A 46 2.14 -47.61 6.46
CA PRO A 46 1.36 -48.82 6.29
C PRO A 46 -0.12 -48.45 6.26
N TYR A 47 -0.73 -48.41 5.08
CA TYR A 47 -2.19 -48.45 4.96
C TYR A 47 -2.59 -49.76 4.31
N ASP A 48 -3.18 -50.59 5.16
CA ASP A 48 -3.96 -51.76 4.82
C ASP A 48 -5.22 -51.30 4.08
N ALA A 49 -5.33 -51.67 2.81
CA ALA A 49 -6.58 -51.60 2.05
C ALA A 49 -6.49 -52.59 0.87
N SER A 50 -7.02 -53.79 1.13
CA SER A 50 -7.64 -54.73 0.19
C SER A 50 -7.60 -54.34 -1.30
N TYR A 51 -6.86 -55.15 -2.04
CA TYR A 51 -6.66 -55.16 -3.49
C TYR A 51 -7.95 -55.55 -4.24
N ASP A 52 -8.37 -54.72 -5.20
CA ASP A 52 -9.30 -55.11 -6.28
C ASP A 52 -8.72 -54.64 -7.63
N PRO A 53 -8.24 -55.55 -8.51
CA PRO A 53 -7.65 -55.22 -9.79
C PRO A 53 -8.63 -55.50 -10.93
N SER A 54 -9.51 -54.56 -11.21
CA SER A 54 -10.07 -54.35 -12.55
C SER A 54 -10.02 -52.84 -12.72
N TYR A 55 -9.21 -52.26 -13.60
CA TYR A 55 -9.34 -52.22 -15.05
C TYR A 55 -8.00 -51.85 -15.72
N ASP A 56 -7.68 -52.63 -16.74
CA ASP A 56 -6.83 -52.42 -17.92
C ASP A 56 -6.81 -50.94 -18.40
N GLN A 57 -5.66 -50.27 -18.38
CA GLN A 57 -4.74 -50.04 -19.50
C GLN A 57 -5.17 -48.98 -20.53
N SER A 58 -4.17 -48.20 -20.97
CA SER A 58 -4.14 -47.26 -22.11
C SER A 58 -4.52 -45.78 -21.88
N TYR A 59 -3.55 -44.99 -21.41
CA TYR A 59 -3.42 -43.61 -21.91
C TYR A 59 -1.99 -43.39 -22.39
N GLY A 60 -1.90 -43.17 -23.69
CA GLY A 60 -0.66 -42.94 -24.42
C GLY A 60 0.10 -41.73 -23.90
N ARG A 61 1.41 -41.94 -23.77
CA ARG A 61 2.43 -40.93 -23.57
C ARG A 61 2.41 -39.92 -24.74
N GLN A 62 1.77 -38.77 -24.58
CA GLN A 62 1.96 -37.62 -25.48
C GLN A 62 2.69 -36.50 -24.72
N GLN A 63 3.96 -36.28 -25.08
CA GLN A 63 4.73 -35.11 -24.64
C GLN A 63 4.28 -33.90 -25.46
N PRO A 64 3.93 -32.76 -24.86
CA PRO A 64 3.65 -31.54 -25.62
C PRO A 64 4.96 -30.95 -26.17
N HIS A 65 5.12 -30.99 -27.49
CA HIS A 65 6.17 -30.27 -28.21
C HIS A 65 5.95 -28.76 -28.08
N ILE A 66 6.82 -28.07 -27.36
CA ILE A 66 6.87 -26.61 -27.31
C ILE A 66 7.65 -26.15 -28.55
N GLN A 67 6.97 -25.49 -29.50
CA GLN A 67 7.62 -24.87 -30.66
C GLN A 67 8.25 -23.53 -30.24
N PRO A 68 9.52 -23.25 -30.60
CA PRO A 68 10.10 -21.94 -30.35
C PRO A 68 9.42 -20.89 -31.27
N VAL A 69 8.88 -19.84 -30.66
CA VAL A 69 8.22 -18.75 -31.36
C VAL A 69 9.28 -18.00 -32.17
N ALA A 70 9.20 -18.06 -33.50
CA ALA A 70 10.08 -17.31 -34.38
C ALA A 70 9.94 -15.81 -34.10
N GLN A 71 11.05 -15.19 -33.72
CA GLN A 71 11.19 -13.76 -33.44
C GLN A 71 10.69 -12.95 -34.65
N ARG A 72 9.48 -12.39 -34.58
CA ARG A 72 9.01 -11.46 -35.60
C ARG A 72 9.94 -10.24 -35.59
N ARG A 73 10.69 -10.16 -36.67
CA ARG A 73 11.54 -9.06 -37.11
C ARG A 73 10.86 -7.70 -36.87
N ALA A 74 11.67 -6.77 -36.35
CA ALA A 74 11.34 -5.40 -35.98
C ALA A 74 10.38 -4.68 -36.95
N GLN A 75 9.33 -4.07 -36.38
CA GLN A 75 8.59 -2.97 -36.99
C GLN A 75 8.65 -1.79 -36.02
N GLU A 76 9.43 -0.77 -36.35
CA GLU A 76 9.36 0.60 -35.85
C GLU A 76 8.98 1.52 -37.01
N PRO A 77 8.44 2.73 -36.79
CA PRO A 77 7.46 3.15 -35.79
C PRO A 77 6.26 3.82 -36.47
N ALA A 78 5.03 3.47 -36.08
CA ALA A 78 3.84 4.23 -36.50
C ALA A 78 3.75 5.52 -35.67
N LYS A 79 3.73 6.66 -36.37
CA LYS A 79 3.66 8.02 -35.81
C LYS A 79 2.57 8.13 -34.73
N ALA A 80 2.99 8.35 -33.48
CA ALA A 80 2.09 8.81 -32.44
C ALA A 80 1.74 10.28 -32.70
N SER A 81 0.49 10.55 -33.05
CA SER A 81 -0.09 11.89 -32.98
C SER A 81 0.04 12.44 -31.55
N PRO A 82 0.38 13.72 -31.34
CA PRO A 82 0.60 14.26 -30.02
C PRO A 82 -0.75 14.60 -29.38
N ALA A 83 -1.38 13.62 -28.74
CA ALA A 83 -2.55 13.84 -27.91
C ALA A 83 -2.10 14.11 -26.47
N GLY A 84 -2.19 15.38 -26.07
CA GLY A 84 -2.05 15.82 -24.68
C GLY A 84 -0.68 16.41 -24.36
N SER A 85 -0.58 17.74 -24.48
CA SER A 85 0.40 18.53 -23.74
C SER A 85 0.07 18.48 -22.24
N GLY A 86 0.15 17.28 -21.65
CA GLY A 86 0.15 17.11 -20.21
C GLY A 86 1.37 17.81 -19.67
N ARG A 87 1.16 18.92 -18.96
CA ARG A 87 2.19 19.70 -18.26
C ARG A 87 3.11 18.72 -17.52
N HIS A 88 4.28 18.46 -18.08
CA HIS A 88 5.23 17.48 -17.58
C HIS A 88 5.57 17.84 -16.13
N ASN A 89 5.04 17.06 -15.20
CA ASN A 89 5.67 16.94 -13.89
C ASN A 89 7.04 16.28 -14.17
N PRO A 90 8.15 16.72 -13.55
CA PRO A 90 9.42 15.98 -13.66
C PRO A 90 9.15 14.48 -13.45
N LEU A 91 9.80 13.62 -14.25
CA LEU A 91 9.51 12.18 -14.38
C LEU A 91 9.86 11.37 -13.12
N VAL A 92 9.35 11.80 -11.96
CA VAL A 92 9.32 11.02 -10.74
C VAL A 92 8.37 9.88 -10.97
N ARG A 93 8.86 8.64 -10.78
CA ARG A 93 8.00 7.44 -10.84
C ARG A 93 6.83 7.65 -9.88
N PRO A 94 5.57 7.41 -10.27
CA PRO A 94 4.42 7.72 -9.41
C PRO A 94 4.48 7.11 -8.00
N TYR A 95 5.08 5.93 -7.84
CA TYR A 95 5.25 5.25 -6.56
C TYR A 95 6.41 5.80 -5.70
N ALA A 96 7.32 6.57 -6.28
CA ALA A 96 8.34 7.28 -5.50
C ALA A 96 7.71 8.41 -4.68
N MET A 97 6.60 8.99 -5.15
CA MET A 97 5.84 10.04 -4.44
C MET A 97 5.28 9.56 -3.09
N THR A 98 5.01 8.26 -2.95
CA THR A 98 4.45 7.67 -1.72
C THR A 98 5.51 7.10 -0.79
N GLY A 99 6.81 7.24 -1.12
CA GLY A 99 7.90 6.60 -0.39
C GLY A 99 7.87 5.07 -0.47
N GLY A 100 7.33 4.50 -1.55
CA GLY A 100 7.22 3.05 -1.75
C GLY A 100 5.98 2.41 -1.13
N ARG A 101 5.11 3.18 -0.46
CA ARG A 101 3.83 2.67 0.05
C ARG A 101 2.89 2.31 -1.09
N THR A 102 2.23 1.16 -0.96
CA THR A 102 1.27 0.62 -1.94
C THR A 102 -0.16 0.57 -1.41
N ARG A 103 -0.38 0.90 -0.13
CA ARG A 103 -1.70 0.95 0.51
C ARG A 103 -1.88 2.26 1.29
N PRO A 104 -3.07 2.90 1.20
CA PRO A 104 -3.41 4.05 2.04
C PRO A 104 -3.65 3.62 3.50
N ARG A 105 -3.64 4.58 4.43
CA ARG A 105 -3.87 4.32 5.86
C ARG A 105 -5.28 3.83 6.17
N TYR A 106 -6.27 4.28 5.39
CA TYR A 106 -7.66 3.85 5.46
C TYR A 106 -8.25 3.78 4.06
N GLN A 107 -9.36 3.06 3.93
CA GLN A 107 -9.98 2.81 2.64
C GLN A 107 -10.73 4.07 2.18
N LEU A 108 -10.39 4.55 0.99
CA LEU A 108 -11.03 5.69 0.36
C LEU A 108 -11.89 5.23 -0.82
N ALA A 109 -13.20 5.46 -0.73
CA ALA A 109 -14.11 5.32 -1.85
C ALA A 109 -13.65 6.22 -3.02
N ILE A 110 -13.91 5.81 -4.26
CA ILE A 110 -13.43 6.56 -5.43
C ILE A 110 -14.18 7.91 -5.57
N GLU A 111 -15.44 7.90 -5.15
CA GLU A 111 -16.39 9.01 -5.09
C GLU A 111 -16.28 9.84 -3.80
N ALA A 112 -15.39 9.48 -2.88
CA ALA A 112 -15.18 10.25 -1.65
C ALA A 112 -14.79 11.68 -1.99
N LEU A 113 -15.50 12.65 -1.42
CA LEU A 113 -15.30 14.07 -1.67
C LEU A 113 -14.24 14.62 -0.74
N VAL A 114 -13.37 15.47 -1.26
CA VAL A 114 -12.25 16.06 -0.54
C VAL A 114 -12.34 17.57 -0.61
N SER A 115 -12.15 18.23 0.53
CA SER A 115 -12.10 19.70 0.65
C SER A 115 -10.88 20.13 1.45
N THR A 116 -10.23 21.23 1.05
CA THR A 116 -9.09 21.77 1.78
C THR A 116 -9.56 22.52 3.02
N THR A 117 -9.03 22.16 4.18
CA THR A 117 -9.33 22.82 5.47
C THR A 117 -8.17 23.68 5.96
N ALA A 118 -6.96 23.48 5.42
CA ALA A 118 -5.79 24.24 5.82
C ALA A 118 -5.74 25.66 5.24
N ASP A 119 -5.27 26.59 6.07
CA ASP A 119 -4.85 27.92 5.62
C ASP A 119 -3.68 27.83 4.62
N PRO A 120 -3.60 28.75 3.63
CA PRO A 120 -2.52 28.77 2.64
C PRO A 120 -1.11 28.82 3.25
N SER A 121 -0.96 29.40 4.45
CA SER A 121 0.31 29.45 5.19
C SER A 121 0.78 28.07 5.63
N ARG A 122 -0.13 27.17 6.03
CA ARG A 122 0.20 25.79 6.43
C ARG A 122 0.60 24.89 5.25
N LEU A 123 0.31 25.31 4.03
CA LEU A 123 0.75 24.62 2.81
C LEU A 123 2.23 24.90 2.49
N GLN A 124 2.81 25.96 3.08
CA GLN A 124 4.22 26.28 2.90
C GLN A 124 5.07 25.20 3.59
N GLY A 125 5.98 24.58 2.84
CA GLY A 125 6.82 23.47 3.34
C GLY A 125 6.25 22.07 3.12
N GLN A 126 5.03 21.94 2.59
CA GLN A 126 4.51 20.64 2.15
C GLN A 126 5.14 20.19 0.83
N LEU A 127 5.10 18.89 0.55
CA LEU A 127 5.53 18.33 -0.74
C LEU A 127 4.78 19.01 -1.91
N PRO A 128 5.41 19.17 -3.09
CA PRO A 128 4.77 19.80 -4.25
C PRO A 128 3.42 19.16 -4.61
N GLU A 129 3.33 17.84 -4.52
CA GLU A 129 2.12 17.06 -4.78
C GLU A 129 1.03 17.35 -3.74
N HIS A 130 1.39 17.44 -2.46
CA HIS A 130 0.48 17.79 -1.36
C HIS A 130 -0.10 19.19 -1.56
N GLN A 131 0.75 20.16 -1.87
CA GLN A 131 0.30 21.53 -2.18
C GLN A 131 -0.65 21.55 -3.38
N ARG A 132 -0.37 20.75 -4.41
CA ARG A 132 -1.18 20.71 -5.63
C ARG A 132 -2.55 20.09 -5.38
N ILE A 133 -2.63 19.03 -4.57
CA ILE A 133 -3.90 18.44 -4.14
C ILE A 133 -4.70 19.46 -3.33
N CYS A 134 -4.10 20.12 -2.33
CA CYS A 134 -4.80 21.14 -1.54
C CYS A 134 -5.31 22.31 -2.39
N ARG A 135 -4.55 22.73 -3.41
CA ARG A 135 -5.01 23.77 -4.35
C ARG A 135 -6.20 23.31 -5.20
N LEU A 136 -6.20 22.05 -5.65
CA LEU A 136 -7.33 21.49 -6.39
C LEU A 136 -8.59 21.40 -5.52
N CYS A 137 -8.43 21.05 -4.25
CA CYS A 137 -9.52 20.80 -3.31
C CYS A 137 -10.04 22.06 -2.59
N PHE A 138 -9.63 23.27 -3.01
CA PHE A 138 -10.32 24.50 -2.59
C PHE A 138 -11.78 24.53 -3.07
N GLU A 139 -12.03 23.91 -4.22
CA GLU A 139 -13.36 23.45 -4.57
C GLU A 139 -13.44 21.95 -4.28
N ILE A 140 -14.59 21.49 -3.78
CA ILE A 140 -14.79 20.08 -3.46
C ILE A 140 -14.58 19.22 -4.71
N LYS A 141 -13.73 18.20 -4.59
CA LYS A 141 -13.45 17.24 -5.68
C LYS A 141 -13.40 15.82 -5.14
N SER A 142 -13.83 14.86 -5.94
CA SER A 142 -13.69 13.45 -5.62
C SER A 142 -12.24 12.97 -5.77
N VAL A 143 -11.91 11.86 -5.09
CA VAL A 143 -10.61 11.18 -5.26
C VAL A 143 -10.36 10.80 -6.72
N ALA A 144 -11.41 10.40 -7.46
CA ALA A 144 -11.33 10.12 -8.89
C ALA A 144 -10.87 11.33 -9.70
N GLU A 145 -11.49 12.48 -9.46
CA GLU A 145 -11.16 13.73 -10.16
C GLU A 145 -9.75 14.20 -9.82
N ILE A 146 -9.32 14.08 -8.57
CA ILE A 146 -7.94 14.42 -8.16
C ILE A 146 -6.93 13.57 -8.95
N SER A 147 -7.17 12.25 -9.06
CA SER A 147 -6.31 11.35 -9.82
C SER A 147 -6.24 11.74 -11.30
N ALA A 148 -7.38 12.06 -11.92
CA ALA A 148 -7.47 12.47 -13.31
C ALA A 148 -6.77 13.82 -13.57
N LEU A 149 -7.07 14.84 -12.77
CA LEU A 149 -6.55 16.20 -12.92
C LEU A 149 -5.04 16.30 -12.67
N LEU A 150 -4.50 15.45 -11.80
CA LEU A 150 -3.07 15.34 -11.56
C LEU A 150 -2.38 14.34 -12.49
N SER A 151 -3.14 13.56 -13.26
CA SER A 151 -2.64 12.49 -14.12
C SER A 151 -1.75 11.50 -13.37
N ILE A 152 -2.14 11.15 -12.14
CA ILE A 152 -1.45 10.17 -11.28
C ILE A 152 -2.32 8.92 -11.10
N PRO A 153 -1.74 7.73 -10.84
CA PRO A 153 -2.52 6.52 -10.58
C PRO A 153 -3.46 6.68 -9.38
N LEU A 154 -4.67 6.13 -9.47
CA LEU A 154 -5.69 6.22 -8.41
C LEU A 154 -5.18 5.77 -7.03
N GLY A 155 -4.38 4.69 -6.99
CA GLY A 155 -3.78 4.21 -5.73
C GLY A 155 -2.83 5.23 -5.10
N VAL A 156 -2.07 5.96 -5.90
CA VAL A 156 -1.18 7.04 -5.43
C VAL A 156 -2.02 8.21 -4.91
N ALA A 157 -3.06 8.62 -5.65
CA ALA A 157 -3.97 9.67 -5.21
C ALA A 157 -4.60 9.35 -3.84
N ARG A 158 -5.09 8.11 -3.64
CA ARG A 158 -5.64 7.67 -2.34
C ARG A 158 -4.63 7.76 -1.20
N ILE A 159 -3.38 7.38 -1.45
CA ILE A 159 -2.32 7.46 -0.42
C ILE A 159 -2.05 8.91 -0.04
N LEU A 160 -1.86 9.79 -1.03
CA LEU A 160 -1.56 11.20 -0.79
C LEU A 160 -2.73 11.93 -0.10
N VAL A 161 -3.97 11.65 -0.51
CA VAL A 161 -5.17 12.22 0.13
C VAL A 161 -5.29 11.74 1.58
N ALA A 162 -5.05 10.46 1.84
CA ALA A 162 -5.07 9.93 3.20
C ALA A 162 -4.02 10.59 4.10
N ASP A 163 -2.81 10.82 3.58
CA ASP A 163 -1.73 11.51 4.30
C ASP A 163 -2.08 12.98 4.60
N LEU A 164 -2.70 13.68 3.65
CA LEU A 164 -3.16 15.06 3.83
C LEU A 164 -4.23 15.18 4.91
N ALA A 165 -5.17 14.24 4.95
CA ALA A 165 -6.22 14.22 5.96
C ALA A 165 -5.67 13.85 7.34
N GLU A 166 -4.71 12.93 7.42
CA GLU A 166 -3.97 12.65 8.67
C GLU A 166 -3.25 13.91 9.20
N ALA A 167 -2.67 14.71 8.29
CA ALA A 167 -2.03 15.99 8.63
C ALA A 167 -3.02 17.13 8.96
N GLY A 168 -4.33 16.85 8.89
CA GLY A 168 -5.38 17.84 9.10
C GLY A 168 -5.34 18.98 8.08
N LEU A 169 -4.96 18.68 6.83
CA LEU A 169 -4.89 19.66 5.74
C LEU A 169 -6.11 19.62 4.82
N VAL A 170 -6.78 18.46 4.76
CA VAL A 170 -8.02 18.25 4.01
C VAL A 170 -9.03 17.51 4.87
N ALA A 171 -10.31 17.74 4.61
CA ALA A 171 -11.42 16.95 5.11
C ALA A 171 -11.92 16.01 4.01
N ILE A 172 -12.35 14.82 4.42
CA ILE A 172 -12.93 13.81 3.53
C ILE A 172 -14.38 13.59 3.93
N HIS A 173 -15.26 13.68 2.95
CA HIS A 173 -16.68 13.38 3.08
C HIS A 173 -16.94 12.11 2.29
N GLN A 174 -17.04 10.99 3.00
CA GLN A 174 -17.24 9.69 2.39
C GLN A 174 -18.72 9.30 2.48
N PRO A 175 -19.39 9.04 1.35
CA PRO A 175 -20.76 8.55 1.39
C PRO A 175 -20.78 7.20 2.09
N GLY A 176 -21.40 7.17 3.27
CA GLY A 176 -21.58 5.99 4.10
C GLY A 176 -20.37 5.51 4.92
N GLY A 177 -19.40 6.40 5.18
CA GLY A 177 -18.20 6.10 5.95
C GLY A 177 -18.29 6.29 7.46
N ASP A 178 -19.46 6.57 8.04
CA ASP A 178 -19.62 6.39 9.48
C ASP A 178 -19.83 4.91 9.76
N GLU A 179 -18.78 4.24 10.23
CA GLU A 179 -18.86 2.82 10.61
C GLU A 179 -19.84 2.58 11.79
N SER A 180 -20.34 3.65 12.42
CA SER A 180 -21.46 3.62 13.38
C SER A 180 -22.85 3.67 12.73
N ALA A 181 -22.98 4.02 11.44
CA ALA A 181 -24.25 4.01 10.71
C ALA A 181 -24.15 3.46 9.28
N GLY A 182 -23.23 2.52 9.01
CA GLY A 182 -23.38 1.49 7.97
C GLY A 182 -23.79 1.97 6.56
N GLY A 183 -23.45 3.20 6.19
CA GLY A 183 -23.76 3.81 4.89
C GLY A 183 -25.18 3.69 4.38
N GLN A 184 -26.12 3.35 5.25
CA GLN A 184 -27.49 3.09 4.87
C GLN A 184 -28.29 4.37 5.16
N PRO A 185 -28.83 5.04 4.13
CA PRO A 185 -29.68 6.20 4.36
C PRO A 185 -30.83 5.77 5.29
N ASP A 186 -31.09 6.58 6.32
CA ASP A 186 -32.12 6.31 7.32
C ASP A 186 -33.44 5.92 6.64
N VAL A 187 -34.02 4.78 7.02
CA VAL A 187 -35.26 4.26 6.46
C VAL A 187 -36.37 5.31 6.55
N THR A 188 -36.38 6.10 7.63
CA THR A 188 -37.39 7.16 7.78
C THR A 188 -37.21 8.31 6.78
N LEU A 189 -35.97 8.60 6.36
CA LEU A 189 -35.69 9.54 5.27
C LEU A 189 -36.18 8.97 3.94
N LEU A 190 -35.89 7.68 3.66
CA LEU A 190 -36.33 7.02 2.44
C LEU A 190 -37.86 6.97 2.31
N GLU A 191 -38.57 6.68 3.40
CA GLU A 191 -40.03 6.70 3.45
C GLU A 191 -40.60 8.10 3.22
N ARG A 192 -39.97 9.13 3.80
CA ARG A 192 -40.35 10.53 3.56
C ARG A 192 -40.18 10.93 2.09
N VAL A 193 -39.07 10.55 1.46
CA VAL A 193 -38.82 10.79 0.04
C VAL A 193 -39.85 10.07 -0.83
N LEU A 194 -40.13 8.78 -0.56
CA LEU A 194 -41.11 7.99 -1.29
C LEU A 194 -42.52 8.59 -1.19
N SER A 195 -42.91 9.03 0.00
CA SER A 195 -44.20 9.70 0.23
C SER A 195 -44.30 11.03 -0.52
N GLY A 196 -43.22 11.80 -0.58
CA GLY A 196 -43.14 13.04 -1.36
C GLY A 196 -43.27 12.81 -2.86
N LEU A 197 -42.53 11.84 -3.42
CA LEU A 197 -42.56 11.52 -4.86
C LEU A 197 -43.91 10.96 -5.33
N ARG A 198 -44.65 10.26 -4.49
CA ARG A 198 -45.99 9.72 -4.80
C ARG A 198 -47.12 10.77 -4.81
N LYS A 199 -46.84 11.98 -4.32
CA LYS A 199 -47.82 13.09 -4.22
C LYS A 199 -47.66 14.14 -5.34
N LEU A 200 -46.78 13.88 -6.30
CA LEU A 200 -46.59 14.64 -7.52
C LEU A 200 -47.26 13.91 -8.68
#